data_AF-A0A0M8V9E2-F1
#
_entry.id   AF-A0A0M8V9E2-F1
#
_cell.length_a   1.000
_cell.length_b   1.000
_cell.length_c   1.000
_cell.angle_alpha   90.00
_cell.angle_beta   90.00
_cell.angle_gamma   90.00
#
_symmetry.space_group_name_H-M   'P 1'
#
loop_
_entity.id
_entity.type
_entity.pdbx_description
1 polymer ?
#
loop_
_entity_poly.entity_id
_entity_poly.type
_entity_poly.pdbx_seq_one_letter_code
_entity_poly.pdbx_strand_id
1 'polypeptide(L)'
;MPDELGPFQGVWDAWVEAQDEISRKPISHFEQAVQIQFDELKEHLDAGDREAAAREMVDVVSIALNALRKLGFSPKEIAEIARGRAENRMAGQAHKILDKYQTVHQI
;
A
#
# COMPACT_ATOMS: atom_id res chain seq x y z
N MET A 1 -9.97 3.16 -19.52
CA MET A 1 -10.95 2.95 -18.44
C MET A 1 -10.87 4.15 -17.52
N PRO A 2 -11.89 4.49 -16.71
CA PRO A 2 -11.72 5.53 -15.70
C PRO A 2 -10.57 5.13 -14.75
N ASP A 3 -9.79 6.12 -14.31
CA ASP A 3 -8.69 5.93 -13.37
C ASP A 3 -9.27 5.71 -11.95
N GLU A 4 -9.77 4.50 -11.69
CA GLU A 4 -10.44 4.13 -10.44
C GLU A 4 -9.53 4.33 -9.21
N LEU A 5 -8.22 4.17 -9.39
CA LEU A 5 -7.21 4.35 -8.35
C LEU A 5 -6.55 5.75 -8.38
N GLY A 6 -7.03 6.66 -9.23
CA GLY A 6 -6.48 8.01 -9.38
C GLY A 6 -4.99 7.98 -9.76
N PRO A 7 -4.11 8.72 -9.06
CA PRO A 7 -2.67 8.77 -9.38
C PRO A 7 -1.95 7.42 -9.36
N PHE A 8 -2.52 6.41 -8.68
CA PHE A 8 -1.93 5.07 -8.61
C PHE A 8 -2.40 4.13 -9.73
N GLN A 9 -3.27 4.59 -10.64
CA GLN A 9 -3.72 3.77 -11.76
C GLN A 9 -2.54 3.33 -12.65
N GLY A 10 -1.62 4.25 -12.95
CA GLY A 10 -0.41 3.92 -13.73
C GLY A 10 0.50 2.91 -13.03
N VAL A 11 0.59 2.95 -11.69
CA VAL A 11 1.33 1.96 -10.90
C VAL A 11 0.66 0.60 -11.03
N TRP A 12 -0.66 0.52 -10.89
CA TRP A 12 -1.39 -0.72 -11.09
C TRP A 12 -1.16 -1.29 -12.50
N ASP A 13 -1.35 -0.48 -13.53
CA ASP A 13 -1.28 -0.93 -14.93
C ASP A 13 0.11 -1.46 -15.30
N ALA A 14 1.18 -0.88 -14.76
CA ALA A 14 2.57 -1.33 -14.99
C ALA A 14 2.82 -2.78 -14.59
N TRP A 15 2.07 -3.31 -13.63
CA TRP A 15 2.23 -4.69 -13.13
C TRP A 15 1.33 -5.71 -13.83
N VAL A 16 0.50 -5.30 -14.80
CA VAL A 16 -0.41 -6.22 -15.51
C VAL A 16 0.36 -7.34 -16.21
N GLU A 17 1.54 -7.04 -16.77
CA GLU A 17 2.39 -8.03 -17.43
C GLU A 17 2.87 -9.16 -16.50
N ALA A 18 2.95 -8.89 -15.20
CA ALA A 18 3.41 -9.84 -14.18
C ALA A 18 2.27 -10.46 -13.36
N GLN A 19 1.00 -10.24 -13.73
CA GLN A 19 -0.15 -10.66 -12.92
C GLN A 19 -0.17 -12.16 -12.61
N ASP A 20 0.25 -13.00 -13.57
CA ASP A 20 0.25 -14.45 -13.42
C ASP A 20 1.31 -14.89 -12.40
N GLU A 21 2.46 -14.22 -12.37
CA GLU A 21 3.50 -14.47 -11.38
C GLU A 21 3.03 -14.02 -9.98
N ILE A 22 2.48 -12.82 -9.87
CA ILE A 22 1.96 -12.24 -8.63
C ILE A 22 0.91 -13.16 -8.00
N SER A 23 0.02 -13.74 -8.82
CA SER A 23 -1.03 -14.66 -8.35
C SER A 23 -0.48 -15.88 -7.59
N ARG A 24 0.74 -16.33 -7.96
CA ARG A 24 1.40 -17.52 -7.41
C ARG A 24 2.25 -17.23 -6.17
N LYS A 25 2.62 -15.97 -5.91
CA LYS A 25 3.42 -15.61 -4.72
C LYS A 25 2.61 -15.87 -3.44
N PRO A 26 3.20 -16.36 -2.34
CA PRO A 26 2.51 -16.45 -1.04
C PRO A 26 2.27 -15.05 -0.45
N ILE A 27 1.36 -14.90 0.52
CA ILE A 27 1.13 -13.61 1.20
C ILE A 27 2.41 -13.09 1.90
N SER A 28 3.22 -14.00 2.44
CA SER A 28 4.51 -13.66 3.07
C SER A 28 5.50 -12.96 2.13
N HIS A 29 5.36 -13.12 0.80
CA HIS A 29 6.18 -12.40 -0.16
C HIS A 29 5.94 -10.88 -0.08
N PHE A 30 4.67 -10.47 0.02
CA PHE A 30 4.31 -9.05 0.08
C PHE A 30 4.68 -8.45 1.45
N GLU A 31 4.55 -9.23 2.53
CA GLU A 31 5.02 -8.84 3.86
C GLU A 31 6.52 -8.56 3.86
N GLN A 32 7.33 -9.48 3.32
CA GLN A 32 8.78 -9.31 3.20
C GLN A 32 9.15 -8.13 2.29
N ALA A 33 8.45 -7.96 1.17
CA ALA A 33 8.67 -6.83 0.27
C ALA A 33 8.40 -5.48 0.98
N VAL A 34 7.31 -5.36 1.74
CA VAL A 34 7.04 -4.15 2.54
C VAL A 34 8.16 -3.89 3.55
N GLN A 35 8.63 -4.94 4.25
CA GLN A 35 9.73 -4.79 5.21
C GLN A 35 11.00 -4.24 4.55
N ILE A 36 11.36 -4.74 3.37
CA ILE A 36 12.53 -4.26 2.61
C ILE A 36 12.39 -2.77 2.27
N GLN A 37 11.23 -2.33 1.76
CA GLN A 37 11.00 -0.91 1.46
C GLN A 37 11.07 -0.02 2.71
N PHE A 38 10.66 -0.52 3.88
CA PHE A 38 10.82 0.20 5.15
C PHE A 38 12.28 0.28 5.62
N ASP A 39 13.11 -0.68 5.24
CA ASP A 39 14.54 -0.65 5.53
C ASP A 39 15.26 0.32 4.58
N GLU A 40 14.96 0.28 3.28
CA GLU A 40 15.45 1.26 2.27
C GLU A 40 15.00 2.69 2.59
N LEU A 41 13.76 2.87 3.07
CA LEU A 41 13.25 4.16 3.56
C LEU A 41 14.17 4.74 4.65
N LYS A 42 14.58 3.93 5.64
CA LYS A 42 15.44 4.39 6.74
C LYS A 42 16.81 4.77 6.23
N GLU A 43 17.39 3.96 5.33
CA GLU A 43 18.69 4.24 4.72
C GLU A 43 18.67 5.58 3.97
N HIS A 44 17.62 5.87 3.21
CA HIS A 44 17.47 7.15 2.51
C HIS A 44 17.27 8.33 3.46
N LEU A 45 16.51 8.15 4.55
CA LEU A 45 16.35 9.19 5.58
C LEU A 45 17.66 9.49 6.31
N ASP A 46 18.44 8.47 6.65
CA ASP A 46 19.75 8.61 7.30
C ASP A 46 20.76 9.32 6.37
N ALA A 47 20.63 9.13 5.05
CA ALA A 47 21.41 9.84 4.04
C ALA A 47 20.89 11.27 3.75
N GLY A 48 19.75 11.68 4.31
CA GLY A 48 19.11 12.97 4.05
C GLY A 48 18.40 13.07 2.69
N ASP A 49 18.21 11.95 1.98
CA ASP A 49 17.53 11.89 0.68
C ASP A 49 16.02 11.68 0.88
N ARG A 50 15.33 12.79 1.11
CA ARG A 50 13.87 12.79 1.32
C ARG A 50 13.10 12.36 0.07
N GLU A 51 13.63 12.61 -1.13
CA GLU A 51 12.92 12.27 -2.37
C GLU A 51 12.95 10.77 -2.61
N ALA A 52 14.11 10.12 -2.42
CA ALA A 52 14.21 8.66 -2.46
C ALA A 52 13.33 8.01 -1.40
N ALA A 53 13.39 8.51 -0.15
CA ALA A 53 12.52 8.05 0.93
C ALA A 53 11.01 8.13 0.57
N ALA A 54 10.58 9.17 -0.15
CA ALA A 54 9.20 9.28 -0.59
C ALA A 54 8.81 8.25 -1.66
N ARG A 55 9.76 7.87 -2.54
CA ARG A 55 9.54 6.83 -3.56
C ARG A 55 9.33 5.46 -2.92
N GLU A 56 10.11 5.12 -1.89
CA GLU A 56 9.92 3.87 -1.13
C GLU A 56 8.49 3.73 -0.55
N MET A 57 7.88 4.85 -0.11
CA MET A 57 6.50 4.83 0.35
C MET A 57 5.47 4.63 -0.77
N VAL A 58 5.77 5.09 -1.99
CA VAL A 58 4.96 4.78 -3.18
C VAL A 58 5.10 3.29 -3.53
N ASP A 59 6.29 2.71 -3.37
CA ASP A 59 6.51 1.29 -3.59
C ASP A 59 5.80 0.42 -2.53
N VAL A 60 5.69 0.86 -1.28
CA VAL A 60 4.80 0.23 -0.29
C VAL A 60 3.33 0.22 -0.76
N VAL A 61 2.85 1.32 -1.36
CA VAL A 61 1.49 1.36 -1.95
C VAL A 61 1.38 0.40 -3.13
N SER A 62 2.39 0.34 -4.00
CA SER A 62 2.50 -0.60 -5.12
C SER A 62 2.40 -2.06 -4.65
N ILE A 63 3.12 -2.42 -3.59
CA ILE A 63 3.09 -3.76 -3.00
C ILE A 63 1.70 -4.08 -2.42
N ALA A 64 1.07 -3.12 -1.72
CA ALA A 64 -0.29 -3.29 -1.19
C ALA A 64 -1.32 -3.51 -2.31
N LEU A 65 -1.21 -2.77 -3.42
CA LEU A 65 -2.05 -2.96 -4.61
C LEU A 65 -1.83 -4.35 -5.24
N ASN A 66 -0.59 -4.82 -5.35
CA ASN A 66 -0.30 -6.16 -5.87
C ASN A 66 -0.79 -7.28 -4.94
N ALA A 67 -0.78 -7.06 -3.62
CA ALA A 67 -1.40 -7.98 -2.66
C ALA A 67 -2.92 -8.05 -2.85
N LEU A 68 -3.59 -6.92 -3.08
CA LEU A 68 -5.03 -6.87 -3.40
C LEU A 68 -5.32 -7.57 -4.74
N ARG A 69 -4.47 -7.38 -5.75
CA ARG A 69 -4.56 -8.12 -7.02
C ARG A 69 -4.49 -9.62 -6.79
N LYS A 70 -3.53 -10.08 -5.99
CA LYS A 70 -3.41 -11.50 -5.64
C LYS A 70 -4.69 -12.04 -4.98
N LEU A 71 -5.36 -11.23 -4.16
CA LEU A 71 -6.62 -11.59 -3.53
C LEU A 71 -7.83 -11.52 -4.48
N GLY A 72 -7.61 -11.17 -5.75
CA GLY A 72 -8.64 -11.16 -6.79
C GLY A 72 -9.41 -9.83 -6.90
N PHE A 73 -8.99 -8.77 -6.20
CA PHE A 73 -9.68 -7.49 -6.28
C PHE A 73 -9.30 -6.71 -7.54
N SER A 74 -10.31 -6.13 -8.18
CA SER A 74 -10.17 -5.18 -9.28
C SER A 74 -9.92 -3.75 -8.78
N PRO A 75 -9.39 -2.85 -9.63
CA PRO A 75 -9.23 -1.42 -9.30
C PRO A 75 -10.49 -0.77 -8.75
N LYS A 76 -11.65 -1.09 -9.33
CA LYS A 76 -12.95 -0.57 -8.90
C LYS A 76 -13.32 -1.03 -7.49
N GLU A 77 -13.19 -2.33 -7.19
CA GLU A 77 -13.49 -2.86 -5.86
C GLU A 77 -12.55 -2.29 -4.80
N ILE A 78 -11.27 -2.08 -5.14
CA ILE A 78 -10.30 -1.43 -4.26
C ILE A 78 -10.73 0.00 -3.95
N ALA A 79 -11.13 0.76 -4.98
CA ALA A 79 -11.59 2.14 -4.81
C ALA A 79 -12.85 2.23 -3.93
N GLU A 80 -13.80 1.30 -4.10
CA GLU A 80 -15.01 1.20 -3.28
C GLU A 80 -14.67 0.86 -1.82
N ILE A 81 -13.79 -0.11 -1.58
CA ILE A 81 -13.31 -0.45 -0.23
C ILE A 81 -12.61 0.75 0.41
N ALA A 82 -11.71 1.41 -0.31
CA ALA A 82 -10.96 2.56 0.20
C ALA A 82 -11.89 3.71 0.58
N ARG A 83 -12.85 4.05 -0.29
CA ARG A 83 -13.87 5.08 -0.03
C ARG A 83 -14.72 4.73 1.19
N GLY A 84 -15.25 3.51 1.23
CA GLY A 84 -16.07 3.04 2.34
C GLY A 84 -15.31 3.04 3.68
N ARG A 85 -14.01 2.74 3.67
CA ARG A 85 -13.14 2.82 4.85
C ARG A 85 -12.90 4.25 5.30
N ALA A 86 -12.64 5.15 4.35
CA ALA A 86 -12.43 6.57 4.64
C ALA A 86 -13.67 7.17 5.32
N GLU A 87 -14.84 6.97 4.72
CA GLU A 87 -16.11 7.52 5.20
C GLU A 87 -16.56 6.90 6.54
N ASN A 88 -16.54 5.57 6.65
CA ASN A 88 -17.19 4.90 7.79
C ASN A 88 -16.26 4.65 8.98
N ARG A 89 -14.94 4.62 8.76
CA ARG A 89 -13.97 4.25 9.82
C ARG A 89 -12.97 5.33 10.14
N MET A 90 -12.52 6.14 9.17
CA MET A 90 -11.41 7.07 9.38
C MET A 90 -11.87 8.50 9.62
N ALA A 91 -12.87 8.98 8.86
CA ALA A 91 -13.41 10.32 8.99
C ALA A 91 -13.92 10.57 10.42
N GLY A 92 -13.40 11.63 11.05
CA GLY A 92 -13.72 11.98 12.44
C GLY A 92 -13.16 11.03 13.52
N GLN A 93 -12.43 9.97 13.14
CA GLN A 93 -11.92 8.94 14.05
C GLN A 93 -10.40 8.71 13.96
N ALA A 94 -9.69 9.44 13.10
CA ALA A 94 -8.26 9.25 12.85
C ALA A 94 -7.41 9.24 14.14
N HIS A 95 -7.63 10.17 15.07
CA HIS A 95 -6.91 10.19 16.36
C HIS A 95 -7.15 8.93 17.20
N LYS A 96 -8.40 8.46 17.29
CA LYS A 96 -8.72 7.20 18.01
C LYS A 96 -8.04 5.99 17.37
N ILE A 97 -7.87 6.00 16.05
CA ILE A 97 -7.14 4.93 15.35
C ILE A 97 -5.65 4.97 15.71
N LEU A 98 -5.05 6.15 15.78
CA LEU A 98 -3.66 6.31 16.23
C LEU A 98 -3.49 5.87 17.69
N ASP A 99 -4.37 6.33 18.58
CA ASP A 99 -4.36 5.95 20.00
C ASP A 99 -4.49 4.43 20.16
N LYS A 100 -5.29 3.78 19.30
CA LYS A 100 -5.42 2.32 19.28
C LYS A 100 -4.08 1.65 18.96
N TYR A 101 -3.33 2.13 17.97
CA TYR A 101 -2.02 1.55 17.64
C TYR A 101 -1.03 1.70 18.80
N GLN A 102 -0.99 2.87 19.43
CA GLN A 102 -0.14 3.13 20.60
C GLN A 102 -0.52 2.28 21.81
N THR A 103 -1.81 2.19 22.13
CA THR A 103 -2.27 1.54 23.37
C THR A 103 -2.31 0.02 23.24
N VAL A 104 -2.72 -0.50 22.07
CA VAL A 104 -2.95 -1.94 21.87
C VAL A 104 -1.70 -2.62 21.32
N HIS A 105 -0.98 -1.97 20.42
CA HIS A 105 0.16 -2.55 19.72
C HIS A 105 1.52 -2.01 20.20
N GLN A 106 1.52 -1.03 21.11
CA GLN A 106 2.73 -0.45 21.73
C GLN A 106 3.74 0.09 20.71
N ILE A 107 3.23 0.66 19.62
CA ILE A 107 4.00 1.37 18.58
C ILE A 107 3.64 2.85 18.52
#